data_AF-A0A936IVH1-F1
#
_entry.id   AF-A0A936IVH1-F1
#
_cell.length_a   1.000
_cell.length_b   1.000
_cell.length_c   1.000
_cell.angle_alpha   90.00
_cell.angle_beta   90.00
_cell.angle_gamma   90.00
#
_symmetry.space_group_name_H-M   'P 1'
#
loop_
_entity.id
_entity.type
_entity.pdbx_description
1 polymer ?
#
loop_
_entity_poly.entity_id
_entity_poly.type
_entity_poly.pdbx_seq_one_letter_code
_entity_poly.pdbx_strand_id
1 'polypeptide(L)' 'MEDVNGDGYLDLVLHFNQVDTGIQSGATSACLYGETTGAVPVKGCDAVTTVP' A
#
# COMPACT_ATOMS: atom_id res chain seq x y z
N MET A 1 11.27 -6.82 2.85
CA MET A 1 10.30 -7.70 3.54
C MET A 1 10.80 -7.81 4.96
N GLU A 2 9.93 -7.44 5.89
CA GLU A 2 10.17 -7.30 7.32
C GLU A 2 8.88 -7.76 8.01
N ASP A 3 8.96 -8.32 9.22
CA ASP A 3 7.80 -8.58 10.06
C ASP A 3 7.45 -7.28 10.79
N VAL A 4 6.46 -6.56 10.26
CA VAL A 4 6.08 -5.22 10.76
C VAL A 4 5.01 -5.29 11.83
N ASN A 5 4.26 -6.40 11.91
CA ASN A 5 3.15 -6.56 12.85
C ASN A 5 3.52 -7.42 14.09
N GLY A 6 4.64 -8.12 14.06
CA GLY A 6 5.19 -8.92 15.16
C GLY A 6 4.56 -10.31 15.31
N ASP A 7 3.93 -10.85 14.26
CA ASP A 7 3.27 -12.16 14.29
C ASP A 7 4.20 -13.35 13.99
N GLY A 8 5.46 -13.08 13.63
CA GLY A 8 6.47 -14.08 13.33
C GLY A 8 6.48 -14.54 11.87
N TYR A 9 5.66 -13.95 11.00
CA TYR A 9 5.68 -14.15 9.55
C TYR A 9 6.25 -12.92 8.83
N LEU A 10 6.86 -13.13 7.66
CA LEU A 10 7.35 -12.02 6.84
C LEU A 10 6.19 -11.28 6.17
N ASP A 11 6.14 -9.96 6.33
CA ASP A 11 5.12 -9.15 5.66
C ASP A 11 5.56 -8.67 4.27
N LEU A 12 4.55 -8.50 3.41
CA LEU A 12 4.68 -7.80 2.15
C LEU A 12 4.64 -6.28 2.40
N VAL A 13 5.80 -5.64 2.30
CA VAL A 13 5.92 -4.18 2.37
C VAL A 13 6.27 -3.64 0.99
N LEU A 14 5.46 -2.72 0.48
CA LEU A 14 5.63 -2.10 -0.84
C LEU A 14 6.00 -0.62 -0.67
N HIS A 15 6.99 -0.17 -1.44
CA HIS A 15 7.35 1.24 -1.54
C HIS A 15 7.00 1.76 -2.93
N PHE A 16 6.39 2.94 -2.97
CA PHE A 16 6.06 3.65 -4.19
C PHE A 16 6.62 5.06 -4.11
N ASN A 17 7.08 5.60 -5.25
CA ASN A 17 7.33 7.03 -5.32
C ASN A 17 6.00 7.77 -5.22
N GLN A 18 5.92 8.75 -4.32
CA GLN A 18 4.67 9.46 -4.04
C GLN A 18 4.09 10.12 -5.30
N VAL A 19 4.93 10.69 -6.18
CA VAL A 19 4.49 11.30 -7.44
C VAL A 19 3.83 10.30 -8.42
N ASP A 20 4.25 9.03 -8.37
CA ASP A 20 3.73 7.98 -9.25
C ASP A 20 2.40 7.39 -8.74
N THR A 21 2.07 7.61 -7.46
CA THR A 21 0.82 7.10 -6.87
C THR A 21 -0.43 7.85 -7.32
N GLY A 22 -0.27 9.09 -7.79
CA GLY A 22 -1.39 9.99 -8.10
C GLY A 22 -2.20 10.43 -6.87
N ILE A 23 -1.77 10.12 -5.63
CA ILE A 23 -2.42 10.58 -4.40
C ILE A 23 -2.26 12.11 -4.30
N GLN A 24 -3.39 12.81 -4.32
CA GLN A 24 -3.44 14.27 -4.30
C GLN A 24 -3.32 14.82 -2.87
N SER A 25 -2.81 16.05 -2.74
CA SER A 25 -2.82 16.77 -1.46
C SER A 25 -4.26 16.90 -0.93
N GLY A 26 -4.44 16.67 0.36
CA GLY A 26 -5.76 16.63 1.02
C GLY A 26 -6.50 15.30 0.89
N ALA A 27 -5.98 14.30 0.16
CA ALA A 27 -6.56 12.97 0.15
C ALA A 27 -6.55 12.35 1.55
N THR A 28 -7.67 11.72 1.91
CA THR A 28 -7.88 11.08 3.23
C THR A 28 -7.90 9.55 3.16
N SER A 29 -7.90 8.98 1.95
CA SER A 29 -7.84 7.53 1.73
C SER A 29 -7.13 7.21 0.42
N ALA A 30 -6.49 6.05 0.37
CA ALA A 30 -5.90 5.47 -0.83
C ALA A 30 -6.26 3.99 -0.94
N CYS A 31 -6.32 3.48 -2.16
CA CYS A 31 -6.57 2.08 -2.44
C CYS A 31 -5.43 1.49 -3.26
N LEU A 32 -4.96 0.31 -2.88
CA LEU A 32 -4.06 -0.54 -3.64
C LEU A 32 -4.86 -1.57 -4.42
N TYR A 33 -4.55 -1.71 -5.71
CA TYR A 33 -5.03 -2.76 -6.57
C TYR A 33 -3.82 -3.43 -7.23
N GLY A 34 -3.82 -4.75 -7.31
CA GLY A 34 -2.75 -5.49 -7.94
C GLY A 34 -3.13 -6.93 -8.20
N GLU A 35 -2.17 -7.68 -8.71
CA GLU A 35 -2.29 -9.09 -9.01
C GLU A 35 -0.98 -9.78 -8.65
N THR A 36 -1.07 -10.97 -8.04
CA THR A 36 0.13 -11.79 -7.81
C THR A 36 0.60 -12.45 -9.11
N THR A 37 1.82 -12.99 -9.14
CA THR A 37 2.32 -13.74 -10.31
C THR A 37 1.47 -14.97 -10.66
N GLY A 38 0.63 -15.44 -9.74
CA GLY A 38 -0.34 -16.51 -9.94
C GLY A 38 -1.73 -16.03 -10.38
N ALA A 39 -1.85 -14.79 -10.85
CA ALA A 39 -3.11 -14.18 -11.28
C ALA A 39 -4.17 -14.03 -10.18
N VAL A 40 -3.75 -13.93 -8.92
CA VAL A 40 -4.67 -13.71 -7.79
C VAL A 40 -4.79 -12.21 -7.54
N PRO A 41 -6.01 -11.63 -7.59
CA PRO A 41 -6.20 -10.20 -7.37
C PRO A 41 -5.95 -9.82 -5.90
N VAL A 42 -5.30 -8.67 -5.71
CA VAL A 42 -5.07 -8.03 -4.42
C VAL A 42 -5.78 -6.68 -4.43
N LYS A 43 -6.58 -6.41 -3.40
CA LYS A 43 -7.23 -5.12 -3.19
C LYS A 43 -7.23 -4.75 -1.72
N GLY A 44 -6.90 -3.51 -1.41
CA GLY A 44 -7.05 -2.93 -0.07
C GLY A 44 -7.25 -1.43 -0.16
N CYS A 45 -7.99 -0.85 0.78
CA CYS A 45 -8.12 0.59 0.92
C CYS A 45 -7.92 0.94 2.39
N ASP A 46 -7.23 2.05 2.65
CA ASP A 46 -7.03 2.53 4.00
C ASP A 46 -7.00 4.07 4.04
N ALA A 47 -7.05 4.63 5.24
CA ALA A 47 -6.89 6.04 5.48
C ALA A 47 -5.44 6.47 5.23
N VAL A 48 -5.26 7.68 4.68
CA VAL A 48 -3.95 8.31 4.52
C VAL A 48 -3.99 9.75 4.98
N THR A 49 -2.85 10.26 5.43
CA THR A 49 -2.66 11.68 5.72
C THR A 49 -1.58 12.20 4.79
N THR A 50 -1.95 13.14 3.93
CA THR A 50 -0.98 13.83 3.06
C THR A 50 -0.36 15.00 3.81
N VAL A 51 0.94 15.19 3.64
CA VAL A 51 1.71 16.30 4.23
C VAL A 51 2.13 17.28 3.13
N PRO A 52 2.11 18.61 3.37
CA PRO A 52 2.61 19.61 2.43
C PRO A 52 4.10 19.50 2.13
#